data_AF-A0A958JUJ4-F1
#
_entry.id   AF-A0A958JUJ4-F1
#
_cell.length_a   1.000
_cell.length_b   1.000
_cell.length_c   1.000
_cell.angle_alpha   90.00
_cell.angle_beta   90.00
_cell.angle_gamma   90.00
#
_symmetry.space_group_name_H-M   'P 1'
#
loop_
_entity.id
_entity.type
_entity.pdbx_description
1 polymer ?
#
loop_
_entity_poly.entity_id
_entity_poly.type
_entity_poly.pdbx_seq_one_letter_code
_entity_poly.pdbx_strand_id
1 'polypeptide(L)'
;MNLDIYNTIAIVVSVAGSFIIIWGVLVTLFYFLKAEYLALKGENALKKREFARFNFGTYLLLGLDFMLAADMLHTIHNPVLSELYVLGAIVAIRSVISFFLTREMKEANLQEMKDS
;
A
#
# COMPACT_ATOMS: atom_id res chain seq x y z
N MET A 1 39.49 -5.99 5.61
CA MET A 1 38.97 -6.33 6.95
C MET A 1 37.74 -5.52 7.37
N ASN A 2 37.58 -4.24 7.00
CA ASN A 2 36.34 -3.49 7.28
C ASN A 2 35.17 -3.81 6.32
N LEU A 3 35.45 -4.12 5.04
CA LEU A 3 34.41 -4.38 4.03
C LEU A 3 33.52 -5.59 4.33
N ASP A 4 34.08 -6.65 4.94
CA ASP A 4 33.32 -7.87 5.25
C ASP A 4 32.27 -7.66 6.35
N ILE A 5 32.58 -6.81 7.34
CA ILE A 5 31.67 -6.47 8.44
C ILE A 5 30.52 -5.62 7.92
N TYR A 6 30.80 -4.61 7.10
CA TYR A 6 29.75 -3.80 6.46
C TYR A 6 28.84 -4.65 5.57
N ASN A 7 29.42 -5.55 4.76
CA ASN A 7 28.65 -6.43 3.89
C ASN A 7 27.76 -7.41 4.69
N THR A 8 28.28 -7.97 5.78
CA THR A 8 27.51 -8.88 6.65
C THR A 8 26.33 -8.17 7.30
N ILE A 9 26.54 -6.96 7.82
CA ILE A 9 25.46 -6.15 8.41
C ILE A 9 24.41 -5.79 7.36
N ALA A 10 24.84 -5.37 6.16
CA ALA A 10 23.93 -5.03 5.07
C ALA A 10 23.05 -6.23 4.68
N ILE A 11 23.63 -7.43 4.53
CA ILE A 11 22.88 -8.65 4.20
C ILE A 11 21.86 -9.00 5.29
N VAL A 12 22.26 -8.96 6.56
CA VAL A 12 21.36 -9.27 7.69
C VAL A 12 20.16 -8.31 7.72
N VAL A 13 20.42 -7.01 7.53
CA VAL A 13 19.36 -5.99 7.48
C VAL A 13 18.45 -6.19 6.26
N SER A 14 19.00 -6.48 5.08
CA SER A 14 18.20 -6.73 3.88
C SER A 14 17.32 -7.96 4.00
N VAL A 15 17.84 -9.06 4.58
CA VAL A 15 17.06 -10.28 4.82
C VAL A 15 15.93 -10.00 5.82
N ALA A 16 16.24 -9.37 6.95
CA ALA A 16 15.22 -9.02 7.95
C ALA A 16 14.14 -8.09 7.39
N GLY A 17 14.55 -7.05 6.65
CA GLY A 17 13.63 -6.12 5.98
C GLY A 17 12.74 -6.82 4.95
N SER A 18 13.32 -7.71 4.14
CA SER A 18 12.57 -8.51 3.16
C SER A 18 11.52 -9.38 3.84
N PHE A 19 11.86 -10.06 4.94
CA PHE A 19 10.91 -10.87 5.71
C PHE A 19 9.73 -10.04 6.24
N ILE A 20 9.99 -8.85 6.79
CA ILE A 20 8.94 -7.96 7.32
C ILE A 20 8.00 -7.53 6.19
N ILE A 21 8.54 -7.13 5.03
CA ILE A 21 7.73 -6.70 3.89
C ILE A 21 6.89 -7.85 3.36
N ILE A 22 7.49 -9.03 3.14
CA ILE A 22 6.77 -10.22 2.66
C ILE A 22 5.64 -10.59 3.62
N TRP A 23 5.90 -10.58 4.92
CA TRP A 23 4.88 -10.87 5.93
C TRP A 23 3.76 -9.82 5.94
N GLY A 24 4.10 -8.53 5.88
CA GLY A 24 3.12 -7.45 5.83
C GLY A 24 2.23 -7.51 4.59
N VAL A 25 2.81 -7.81 3.44
CA VAL A 25 2.09 -8.02 2.17
C VAL A 25 1.15 -9.22 2.29
N LEU A 26 1.60 -10.35 2.83
CA LEU A 26 0.76 -11.53 3.06
C LEU A 26 -0.43 -11.21 3.98
N VAL A 27 -0.19 -10.59 5.14
CA VAL A 27 -1.25 -10.23 6.09
C VAL A 27 -2.27 -9.30 5.43
N THR A 28 -1.80 -8.26 4.74
CA THR A 28 -2.66 -7.30 4.05
C THR A 28 -3.51 -7.98 2.98
N LEU A 29 -2.90 -8.88 2.19
CA LEU A 29 -3.59 -9.67 1.17
C LEU A 29 -4.67 -10.57 1.79
N PHE A 30 -4.39 -11.21 2.92
CA PHE A 30 -5.37 -12.04 3.64
C PHE A 30 -6.56 -11.23 4.16
N TYR A 31 -6.32 -10.06 4.76
CA TYR A 31 -7.39 -9.16 5.18
C TYR A 31 -8.23 -8.68 4.00
N PHE A 32 -7.58 -8.33 2.89
CA PHE A 32 -8.23 -7.92 1.66
C PHE A 32 -9.12 -9.02 1.07
N LEU A 33 -8.58 -10.24 0.90
CA LEU A 33 -9.34 -11.41 0.43
C LEU A 33 -10.55 -11.71 1.33
N LYS A 34 -10.37 -11.62 2.65
CA LYS A 34 -11.46 -11.83 3.61
C LYS A 34 -12.52 -10.74 3.48
N ALA A 35 -12.13 -9.48 3.30
CA ALA A 35 -13.04 -8.35 3.10
C ALA A 35 -13.83 -8.50 1.80
N GLU A 36 -13.16 -8.85 0.69
CA GLU A 36 -13.79 -9.12 -0.61
C GLU A 36 -14.77 -10.31 -0.53
N TYR A 37 -14.36 -11.40 0.13
CA TYR A 37 -15.23 -12.57 0.32
C TYR A 37 -16.46 -12.25 1.16
N LEU A 38 -16.32 -11.43 2.20
CA LEU A 38 -17.45 -10.98 3.03
C LEU A 38 -18.36 -10.01 2.24
N ALA A 39 -17.78 -9.13 1.43
CA ALA A 39 -18.50 -8.19 0.57
C ALA A 39 -19.28 -8.91 -0.54
N LEU A 40 -18.72 -9.96 -1.13
CA LEU A 40 -19.39 -10.83 -2.11
C LEU A 40 -20.55 -11.61 -1.49
N LYS A 41 -20.45 -11.95 -0.20
CA LYS A 41 -21.50 -12.69 0.54
C LYS A 41 -22.57 -11.77 1.14
N GLY A 42 -22.31 -10.47 1.23
CA GLY A 42 -23.22 -9.45 1.75
C GLY A 42 -24.05 -8.80 0.65
N GLU A 43 -25.30 -9.23 0.53
CA GLU A 43 -26.32 -8.54 -0.27
C GLU A 43 -26.50 -7.10 0.24
N ASN A 44 -25.99 -6.10 -0.49
CA ASN A 44 -26.44 -4.70 -0.37
C ASN A 44 -26.31 -4.00 -1.74
N ALA A 45 -27.16 -4.44 -2.65
CA ALA A 45 -27.21 -4.04 -4.05
C ALA A 45 -27.86 -2.65 -4.32
N LEU A 46 -27.93 -1.74 -3.35
CA LEU A 46 -28.80 -0.53 -3.45
C LEU A 46 -28.12 0.84 -3.51
N LYS A 47 -26.78 0.97 -3.45
CA LYS A 47 -26.05 2.26 -3.67
C LYS A 47 -25.12 2.25 -4.90
N LYS A 48 -25.58 1.66 -6.00
CA LYS A 48 -24.77 1.18 -7.15
C LYS A 48 -23.96 2.21 -7.98
N ARG A 49 -24.03 3.52 -7.72
CA ARG A 49 -23.26 4.52 -8.51
C ARG A 49 -22.14 5.20 -7.73
N GLU A 50 -22.39 5.62 -6.48
CA GLU A 50 -21.32 6.15 -5.62
C GLU A 50 -20.45 5.05 -5.03
N PHE A 51 -21.05 3.91 -4.66
CA PHE A 51 -20.31 2.75 -4.16
C PHE A 51 -19.36 2.15 -5.22
N ALA A 52 -19.72 2.25 -6.50
CA ALA A 52 -18.86 1.79 -7.59
C ALA A 52 -17.59 2.65 -7.76
N ARG A 53 -17.70 3.99 -7.63
CA ARG A 53 -16.53 4.90 -7.62
C ARG A 53 -15.72 4.75 -6.34
N PHE A 54 -16.40 4.57 -5.20
CA PHE A 54 -15.76 4.32 -3.92
C PHE A 54 -14.92 3.03 -3.97
N ASN A 55 -15.51 1.91 -4.38
CA ASN A 55 -14.79 0.65 -4.54
C ASN A 55 -13.64 0.77 -5.53
N PHE A 56 -13.84 1.44 -6.67
CA PHE A 56 -12.78 1.67 -7.66
C PHE A 56 -11.60 2.47 -7.08
N GLY A 57 -11.87 3.52 -6.31
CA GLY A 57 -10.84 4.29 -5.61
C GLY A 57 -10.07 3.44 -4.59
N THR A 58 -10.77 2.60 -3.82
CA THR A 58 -10.15 1.67 -2.89
C THR A 58 -9.27 0.61 -3.59
N TYR A 59 -9.71 0.07 -4.74
CA TYR A 59 -8.91 -0.87 -5.51
C TYR A 59 -7.68 -0.21 -6.15
N LEU A 60 -7.78 1.04 -6.62
CA LEU A 60 -6.63 1.80 -7.12
C LEU A 60 -5.60 2.09 -6.02
N LEU A 61 -6.06 2.50 -4.82
CA LEU A 61 -5.20 2.67 -3.65
C LEU A 61 -4.48 1.38 -3.28
N LEU A 62 -5.21 0.27 -3.22
CA LEU A 62 -4.62 -1.03 -2.88
C LEU A 62 -3.58 -1.45 -3.92
N GLY A 63 -3.89 -1.35 -5.22
CA GLY A 63 -2.94 -1.66 -6.29
C GLY A 63 -1.67 -0.80 -6.22
N LEU A 64 -1.81 0.49 -5.92
CA LEU A 64 -0.70 1.41 -5.70
C LEU A 64 0.13 1.03 -4.46
N ASP A 65 -0.52 0.52 -3.41
CA ASP A 65 0.15 0.05 -2.20
C ASP A 65 1.01 -1.19 -2.46
N PHE A 66 0.51 -2.13 -3.26
CA PHE A 66 1.27 -3.30 -3.72
C PHE A 66 2.43 -2.92 -4.65
N MET A 67 2.24 -1.97 -5.58
CA MET A 67 3.32 -1.50 -6.46
C MET A 67 4.49 -0.92 -5.67
N LEU A 68 4.23 -0.10 -4.64
CA LEU A 68 5.32 0.42 -3.81
C LEU A 68 6.05 -0.70 -3.05
N ALA A 69 5.33 -1.71 -2.55
CA ALA A 69 5.97 -2.81 -1.85
C ALA A 69 6.95 -3.55 -2.77
N ALA A 70 6.58 -3.74 -4.04
CA ALA A 70 7.47 -4.30 -5.05
C ALA A 70 8.68 -3.39 -5.34
N ASP A 71 8.48 -2.08 -5.47
CA ASP A 71 9.56 -1.11 -5.70
C ASP A 71 10.53 -1.06 -4.51
N MET A 72 10.02 -1.08 -3.27
CA MET A 72 10.83 -1.12 -2.05
C MET A 72 11.67 -2.41 -1.95
N LEU A 73 11.09 -3.57 -2.31
CA LEU A 73 11.84 -4.82 -2.37
C LEU A 73 12.97 -4.78 -3.40
N HIS A 74 12.75 -4.13 -4.55
CA HIS A 74 13.77 -3.96 -5.57
C HIS A 74 14.94 -3.09 -5.07
N THR A 75 14.66 -1.96 -4.42
CA THR A 75 15.70 -1.07 -3.88
C THR A 75 16.48 -1.69 -2.71
N ILE A 76 15.85 -2.51 -1.85
CA ILE A 76 16.56 -3.21 -0.76
C ILE A 76 17.60 -4.20 -1.31
N HIS A 77 17.37 -4.76 -2.49
CA HIS A 77 18.31 -5.71 -3.11
C HIS A 77 19.53 -5.01 -3.72
N ASN A 78 19.44 -3.73 -4.10
CA ASN A 78 20.55 -2.95 -4.66
C ASN A 78 20.59 -1.53 -4.05
N PRO A 79 21.16 -1.34 -2.85
CA PRO A 79 21.19 -0.04 -2.22
C PRO A 79 22.26 0.86 -2.85
N VAL A 80 21.90 1.62 -3.89
CA VAL A 80 22.72 2.73 -4.42
C VAL A 80 22.20 4.05 -3.83
N LEU A 81 23.07 4.91 -3.30
CA LEU A 81 22.65 6.18 -2.68
C LEU A 81 21.84 7.10 -3.63
N SER A 82 22.09 7.02 -4.94
CA SER A 82 21.29 7.71 -5.96
C SER A 82 19.86 7.20 -6.04
N GLU A 83 19.64 5.90 -5.81
CA GLU A 83 18.32 5.26 -5.86
C GLU A 83 17.50 5.60 -4.60
N LEU A 84 18.15 5.85 -3.47
CA LEU A 84 17.48 6.23 -2.23
C LEU A 84 16.67 7.53 -2.36
N TYR A 85 17.18 8.53 -3.09
CA TYR A 85 16.46 9.79 -3.34
C TYR A 85 15.24 9.58 -4.25
N VAL A 86 15.36 8.70 -5.25
CA VAL A 86 14.25 8.33 -6.14
C VAL A 86 13.16 7.61 -5.35
N LEU A 87 13.55 6.66 -4.49
CA LEU A 87 12.61 5.96 -3.61
C LEU A 87 11.89 6.94 -2.66
N GLY A 88 12.62 7.87 -2.05
CA GLY A 88 12.03 8.91 -1.22
C GLY A 88 11.01 9.78 -1.96
N ALA A 89 11.31 10.15 -3.22
CA ALA A 89 10.39 10.90 -4.06
C ALA A 89 9.12 10.10 -4.42
N ILE A 90 9.27 8.81 -4.76
CA ILE A 90 8.14 7.91 -5.07
C ILE A 90 7.22 7.77 -3.85
N VAL A 91 7.78 7.54 -2.66
CA VAL A 91 7.01 7.44 -1.40
C VAL A 91 6.27 8.75 -1.11
N ALA A 92 6.91 9.90 -1.31
CA ALA A 92 6.28 11.21 -1.10
C ALA A 92 5.11 11.43 -2.07
N ILE A 93 5.30 11.18 -3.37
CA ILE A 93 4.25 11.31 -4.39
C ILE A 93 3.07 10.39 -4.06
N ARG A 94 3.34 9.12 -3.73
CA ARG A 94 2.30 8.16 -3.34
C ARG A 94 1.54 8.63 -2.11
N SER A 95 2.23 9.11 -1.08
CA SER A 95 1.59 9.61 0.14
C SER A 95 0.64 10.77 -0.16
N VAL A 96 1.06 11.70 -1.02
CA VAL A 96 0.20 12.80 -1.49
C VAL A 96 -1.02 12.26 -2.22
N ILE A 97 -0.85 11.42 -3.25
CA ILE A 97 -1.97 10.86 -4.03
C ILE A 97 -2.94 10.08 -3.13
N SER A 98 -2.40 9.22 -2.26
CA SER A 98 -3.19 8.40 -1.33
C SER A 98 -3.97 9.26 -0.33
N PHE A 99 -3.34 10.32 0.18
CA PHE A 99 -3.99 11.28 1.07
C PHE A 99 -5.13 12.03 0.38
N PHE A 100 -4.94 12.49 -0.85
CA PHE A 100 -5.99 13.16 -1.63
C PHE A 100 -7.18 12.21 -1.87
N LEU A 101 -6.91 10.99 -2.32
CA LEU A 101 -7.99 10.04 -2.61
C LEU A 101 -8.74 9.62 -1.34
N THR A 102 -8.02 9.35 -0.25
CA THR A 102 -8.64 9.03 1.05
C THR A 102 -9.48 10.19 1.57
N ARG A 103 -9.03 11.45 1.35
CA ARG A 103 -9.78 12.64 1.75
C ARG A 103 -11.06 12.80 0.95
N GLU A 104 -11.02 12.68 -0.37
CA GLU A 104 -12.21 12.74 -1.24
C GLU A 104 -13.24 11.67 -0.85
N MET A 105 -12.76 10.46 -0.54
CA MET A 105 -13.60 9.33 -0.11
C MET A 105 -14.27 9.58 1.24
N LYS A 106 -13.57 10.24 2.17
CA LYS A 106 -14.10 10.61 3.49
C LYS A 106 -15.12 11.74 3.38
N GLU A 107 -14.89 12.71 2.50
CA GLU A 107 -15.83 13.81 2.23
C GLU A 107 -17.13 13.31 1.62
N ALA A 108 -17.08 12.34 0.70
CA ALA A 108 -18.27 11.71 0.11
C ALA A 108 -19.12 10.97 1.16
N ASN A 109 -18.51 10.22 2.09
CA ASN A 109 -19.25 9.53 3.16
C ASN A 109 -19.86 10.49 4.20
N LEU A 110 -19.18 11.60 4.49
CA LEU A 110 -19.66 12.59 5.47
C LEU A 110 -20.89 13.36 4.97
N GLN A 111 -21.08 13.48 3.66
CA GLN A 111 -22.29 14.09 3.09
C GLN A 111 -23.53 13.21 3.30
N GLU A 112 -23.40 11.88 3.21
CA GLU A 112 -24.53 10.97 3.46
C GLU A 112 -25.04 10.98 4.92
N MET A 113 -24.20 11.29 5.91
CA MET A 113 -24.62 11.35 7.32
C MET A 113 -25.28 12.68 7.71
N LYS A 114 -25.15 13.72 6.88
CA LYS A 114 -25.71 15.05 7.17
C LYS A 114 -27.14 15.23 6.64
N ASP A 115 -27.56 14.34 5.74
CA ASP A 115 -28.90 14.27 5.15
C ASP A 115 -29.80 13.20 5.80
N SER A 116 -29.36 12.53 6.88
CA SER A 116 -30.14 11.60 7.70
C SER A 116 -30.47 12.17 9.08
#